data_AF-A0A060YG40-F1
#
_entry.id   AF-A0A060YG40-F1
#
_cell.length_a   1.000
_cell.length_b   1.000
_cell.length_c   1.000
_cell.angle_alpha   90.00
_cell.angle_beta   90.00
_cell.angle_gamma   90.00
#
_symmetry.space_group_name_H-M   'P 1'
#
loop_
_entity.id
_entity.type
_entity.pdbx_description
1 polymer ?
#
loop_
_entity_poly.entity_id
_entity_poly.type
_entity_poly.pdbx_seq_one_letter_code
_entity_poly.pdbx_strand_id
1 'polypeptide(L)'
;LTVFYPQALNSNLYKSSSLNNIIDGLSSLTDHFSDLSVSSEPRKSSKQPPPNYLCHLCFNKGHYIKDCPQARPKGEGLTPYQGKKRCFGEYKCPKCKRKWMSGNSWANMGQECIKCHINVYPQKQVNSKILIEYP
;
A
#
# COMPACT_ATOMS: atom_id res chain seq x y z
N LEU A 1 31.75 78.27 -35.96
CA LEU A 1 30.37 78.36 -35.47
C LEU A 1 30.19 77.34 -34.34
N THR A 2 30.04 77.86 -33.12
CA THR A 2 29.31 77.31 -31.95
C THR A 2 29.28 75.79 -31.65
N VAL A 3 29.96 75.43 -30.54
CA VAL A 3 29.56 74.63 -29.36
C VAL A 3 28.22 73.86 -29.42
N PHE A 4 28.17 72.64 -28.84
CA PHE A 4 27.24 72.21 -27.76
C PHE A 4 27.14 70.67 -27.65
N TYR A 5 27.47 70.14 -26.45
CA TYR A 5 26.95 68.85 -25.96
C TYR A 5 25.48 69.05 -25.55
N PRO A 6 24.62 68.02 -25.69
CA PRO A 6 23.79 67.67 -24.54
C PRO A 6 23.55 66.16 -24.33
N GLN A 7 23.73 65.77 -23.07
CA GLN A 7 22.92 64.91 -22.18
C GLN A 7 22.14 63.67 -22.68
N ALA A 8 22.25 62.62 -21.84
CA ALA A 8 21.55 61.35 -21.89
C ALA A 8 20.03 61.44 -21.68
N LEU A 9 19.26 60.52 -22.31
CA LEU A 9 17.97 60.02 -21.83
C LEU A 9 17.73 58.55 -22.25
N ASN A 10 17.67 57.67 -21.24
CA ASN A 10 16.65 56.64 -20.94
C ASN A 10 15.90 55.95 -22.11
N SER A 11 15.95 54.62 -22.21
CA SER A 11 14.82 53.75 -21.77
C SER A 11 14.79 52.32 -22.38
N ASN A 12 14.54 51.36 -21.48
CA ASN A 12 13.73 50.14 -21.62
C ASN A 12 14.15 49.02 -22.61
N LEU A 13 14.75 47.98 -22.00
CA LEU A 13 14.37 46.56 -22.07
C LEU A 13 13.26 46.20 -23.08
N TYR A 14 13.65 45.73 -24.27
CA TYR A 14 12.75 44.95 -25.13
C TYR A 14 12.90 43.45 -24.83
N LYS A 15 11.96 43.00 -23.99
CA LYS A 15 11.51 41.61 -23.75
C LYS A 15 11.63 40.73 -25.01
N SER A 16 12.51 39.74 -24.97
CA SER A 16 12.39 38.53 -25.82
C SER A 16 11.69 37.45 -24.99
N SER A 17 10.36 37.50 -25.00
CA SER A 17 9.47 36.55 -24.30
C SER A 17 9.48 35.15 -24.91
N SER A 18 10.13 34.93 -26.05
CA SER A 18 10.03 33.68 -26.80
C SER A 18 11.06 32.63 -26.40
N LEU A 19 12.24 33.00 -25.87
CA LEU A 19 13.23 32.01 -25.44
C LEU A 19 12.98 31.52 -24.00
N ASN A 20 12.40 32.37 -23.15
CA ASN A 20 12.03 31.99 -21.78
C ASN A 20 11.03 30.83 -21.80
N ASN A 21 10.02 30.88 -22.68
CA ASN A 21 9.03 29.80 -22.80
C ASN A 21 9.63 28.45 -23.24
N ILE A 22 10.69 28.45 -24.06
CA ILE A 22 11.35 27.20 -24.49
C ILE A 22 12.24 26.65 -23.37
N ILE A 23 12.94 27.53 -22.65
CA ILE A 23 13.79 27.17 -21.50
C ILE A 23 12.93 26.63 -20.35
N ASP A 24 11.79 27.27 -20.09
CA ASP A 24 10.83 26.84 -19.08
C ASP A 24 10.18 25.50 -19.47
N GLY A 25 9.88 25.31 -20.76
CA GLY A 25 9.38 24.04 -21.30
C GLY A 25 10.41 22.91 -21.24
N LEU A 26 11.69 23.19 -21.53
CA LEU A 26 12.77 22.21 -21.47
C LEU A 26 13.09 21.81 -20.01
N SER A 27 13.00 22.76 -19.09
CA SER A 27 13.14 22.52 -17.65
C SER A 27 12.00 21.62 -17.15
N SER A 28 10.76 21.92 -17.56
CA SER A 28 9.59 21.10 -17.25
C SER A 28 9.66 19.69 -17.86
N LEU A 29 10.24 19.52 -19.05
CA LEU A 29 10.47 18.20 -19.67
C LEU A 29 11.61 17.43 -18.98
N THR A 30 12.66 18.11 -18.53
CA THR A 30 13.77 17.51 -17.75
C THR A 30 13.29 17.01 -16.38
N ASP A 31 12.39 17.73 -15.73
CA ASP A 31 11.76 17.30 -14.47
C ASP A 31 10.92 16.04 -14.67
N HIS A 32 10.24 15.91 -15.82
CA HIS A 32 9.49 14.69 -16.16
C HIS A 32 10.38 13.52 -16.63
N PHE A 33 11.54 13.79 -17.24
CA PHE A 33 12.47 12.73 -17.67
C PHE A 33 13.20 12.08 -16.48
N SER A 34 13.34 12.80 -15.37
CA SER A 34 13.90 12.29 -14.12
C SER A 34 13.07 11.15 -13.53
N ASP A 35 11.73 11.19 -13.73
CA ASP A 35 10.78 10.14 -13.31
C ASP A 35 10.76 8.91 -14.24
N LEU A 36 11.38 9.00 -15.42
CA LEU A 36 11.55 7.88 -16.36
C LEU A 36 12.99 7.36 -16.43
N SER A 37 13.92 7.99 -15.71
CA SER A 37 15.18 7.35 -15.41
C SER A 37 14.86 6.03 -14.70
N VAL A 38 15.43 4.93 -15.18
CA VAL A 38 15.51 3.66 -14.43
C VAL A 38 16.49 3.88 -13.26
N SER A 39 16.21 4.89 -12.45
CA SER A 39 16.67 4.92 -11.08
C SER A 39 15.86 3.84 -10.40
N SER A 40 16.58 2.83 -9.93
CA SER A 40 16.16 1.96 -8.86
C SER A 40 15.78 2.81 -7.63
N GLU A 41 14.65 3.51 -7.68
CA GLU A 41 14.16 4.30 -6.56
C GLU A 41 13.90 3.33 -5.40
N PRO A 42 14.43 3.61 -4.19
CA PRO A 42 14.23 2.78 -3.02
C PRO A 42 12.80 2.96 -2.54
N ARG A 43 11.87 2.25 -3.17
CA ARG A 43 10.49 2.11 -2.72
C ARG A 43 10.52 1.65 -1.26
N LYS A 44 10.18 2.57 -0.34
CA LYS A 44 9.93 2.37 1.10
C LYS A 44 10.77 1.23 1.68
N SER A 45 12.03 1.52 2.03
CA SER A 45 12.94 0.61 2.77
C SER A 45 12.38 -0.80 2.80
N SER A 46 12.46 -1.48 1.65
CA SER A 46 12.08 -2.88 1.58
C SER A 46 12.95 -3.53 2.63
N LYS A 47 12.37 -3.79 3.81
CA LYS A 47 13.02 -4.53 4.88
C LYS A 47 13.20 -5.89 4.25
N GLN A 48 14.26 -6.05 3.48
CA GLN A 48 14.58 -7.32 2.90
C GLN A 48 14.85 -8.19 4.11
N PRO A 49 14.25 -9.39 4.16
CA PRO A 49 14.53 -10.31 5.22
C PRO A 49 16.04 -10.53 5.35
N PRO A 50 16.55 -10.88 6.53
CA PRO A 50 17.95 -11.24 6.71
C PRO A 50 18.42 -12.28 5.66
N PRO A 51 19.72 -12.34 5.32
CA PRO A 51 20.24 -13.20 4.23
C PRO A 51 19.94 -14.71 4.37
N ASN A 52 19.64 -15.15 5.60
CA ASN A 52 19.32 -16.53 5.95
C ASN A 52 17.81 -16.78 6.12
N TYR A 53 16.96 -15.77 6.01
CA TYR A 53 15.52 -15.96 6.04
C TYR A 53 15.04 -16.57 4.72
N LEU A 54 14.31 -17.67 4.83
CA LEU A 54 13.57 -18.28 3.74
C LEU A 54 12.09 -17.99 3.94
N CYS A 55 11.42 -17.57 2.88
CA CYS A 55 9.97 -17.42 2.91
C CYS A 55 9.32 -18.75 3.32
N HIS A 56 8.53 -18.76 4.39
CA HIS A 56 7.90 -19.98 4.90
C HIS A 56 6.81 -20.56 3.98
N LEU A 57 6.47 -19.89 2.87
CA LEU A 57 5.53 -20.39 1.88
C LEU A 57 6.22 -21.09 0.70
N CYS A 58 7.26 -20.47 0.13
CA CYS A 58 7.93 -20.95 -1.08
C CYS A 58 9.38 -21.39 -0.88
N PHE A 59 9.91 -21.23 0.34
CA PHE A 59 11.28 -21.54 0.74
C PHE A 59 12.37 -20.79 -0.04
N ASN A 60 12.03 -19.67 -0.71
CA ASN A 60 12.98 -18.82 -1.41
C ASN A 60 13.43 -17.61 -0.55
N LYS A 61 14.64 -17.11 -0.82
CA LYS A 61 15.20 -15.90 -0.19
C LYS A 61 14.61 -14.62 -0.80
N GLY A 62 14.86 -13.47 -0.15
CA GLY A 62 14.68 -12.14 -0.73
C GLY A 62 13.34 -11.44 -0.45
N HIS A 63 12.35 -12.11 0.12
CA HIS A 63 11.04 -11.52 0.46
C HIS A 63 10.45 -12.12 1.74
N TYR A 64 9.65 -11.33 2.48
CA TYR A 64 8.86 -11.87 3.59
C TYR A 64 7.65 -12.62 3.04
N ILE A 65 7.10 -13.58 3.79
CA ILE A 65 5.91 -14.36 3.38
C ILE A 65 4.71 -13.49 2.93
N LYS A 66 4.54 -12.29 3.50
CA LYS A 66 3.49 -11.33 3.14
C LYS A 66 3.64 -10.75 1.71
N ASP A 67 4.87 -10.76 1.18
CA ASP A 67 5.25 -10.23 -0.13
C ASP A 67 5.63 -11.37 -1.09
N CYS A 68 5.26 -12.62 -0.76
CA CYS A 68 5.62 -13.77 -1.56
C CYS A 68 4.88 -13.74 -2.92
N PRO A 69 5.59 -13.80 -4.06
CA PRO A 69 4.95 -13.78 -5.38
C PRO A 69 4.14 -15.05 -5.65
N GLN A 70 4.41 -16.14 -4.92
CA GLN A 70 3.59 -17.36 -4.94
C GLN A 70 2.43 -17.32 -3.95
N ALA A 71 2.33 -16.28 -3.11
CA ALA A 71 1.18 -16.13 -2.23
C ALA A 71 -0.07 -15.97 -3.08
N ARG A 72 -1.06 -16.82 -2.82
CA ARG A 72 -2.40 -16.55 -3.32
C ARG A 72 -2.83 -15.20 -2.74
N PRO A 73 -3.29 -14.24 -3.56
CA PRO A 73 -3.86 -13.02 -3.02
C PRO A 73 -4.91 -13.42 -1.99
N LYS A 74 -4.92 -12.78 -0.81
CA LYS A 74 -5.97 -13.01 0.17
C LYS A 74 -7.28 -12.79 -0.59
N GLY A 75 -8.05 -13.86 -0.78
CA GLY A 75 -9.25 -13.81 -1.61
C GLY A 75 -10.16 -12.67 -1.17
N GLU A 76 -11.01 -12.19 -2.08
CA GLU A 76 -11.96 -11.08 -1.92
C GLU A 76 -13.04 -11.30 -0.84
N GLY A 77 -12.78 -12.17 0.13
CA GLY A 77 -13.73 -12.55 1.15
C GLY A 77 -13.64 -11.70 2.41
N LEU A 78 -14.79 -11.56 3.06
CA LEU A 78 -14.98 -10.76 4.28
C LEU A 78 -14.32 -11.37 5.52
N THR A 79 -13.81 -12.61 5.43
CA THR A 79 -13.21 -13.33 6.56
C THR A 79 -11.83 -13.92 6.24
N PRO A 80 -10.95 -14.15 7.24
CA PRO A 80 -9.63 -14.71 6.99
C PRO A 80 -9.63 -16.12 6.36
N TYR A 81 -10.59 -16.98 6.71
CA TYR A 81 -10.72 -18.31 6.11
C TYR A 81 -11.62 -18.27 4.88
N GLN A 82 -11.15 -18.87 3.79
CA GLN A 82 -11.82 -18.94 2.49
C GLN A 82 -12.04 -20.38 2.01
N GLY A 83 -12.06 -21.35 2.94
CA GLY A 83 -12.31 -22.76 2.60
C GLY A 83 -13.79 -23.14 2.71
N LYS A 84 -14.11 -24.38 2.31
CA LYS A 84 -15.49 -24.91 2.27
C LYS A 84 -15.95 -25.58 3.57
N LYS A 85 -15.07 -25.81 4.54
CA LYS A 85 -15.37 -26.55 5.78
C LYS A 85 -15.70 -25.60 6.92
N ARG A 86 -16.46 -26.09 7.91
CA ARG A 86 -16.66 -25.38 9.18
C ARG A 86 -15.33 -25.27 9.93
N CYS A 87 -15.13 -24.14 10.56
CA CYS A 87 -13.93 -23.83 11.32
C CYS A 87 -14.29 -23.21 12.68
N PHE A 88 -13.33 -23.19 13.60
CA PHE A 88 -13.47 -22.40 14.81
C PHE A 88 -13.19 -20.94 14.49
N GLY A 89 -14.09 -20.05 14.90
CA GLY A 89 -13.96 -18.62 14.74
C GLY A 89 -13.85 -17.93 16.10
N GLU A 90 -12.91 -17.01 16.21
CA GLU A 90 -12.81 -16.06 17.34
C GLU A 90 -13.49 -14.75 16.95
N TYR A 91 -14.49 -14.34 17.73
CA TYR A 91 -15.29 -13.16 17.46
C TYR A 91 -15.08 -12.09 18.53
N LYS A 92 -15.16 -10.82 18.13
CA LYS A 92 -15.18 -9.67 19.03
C LYS A 92 -16.19 -8.65 18.54
N CYS A 93 -17.22 -8.39 19.34
CA CYS A 93 -18.24 -7.41 18.99
C CYS A 93 -17.62 -6.00 18.93
N PRO A 94 -17.78 -5.25 17.83
CA PRO A 94 -17.24 -3.89 17.73
C PRO A 94 -17.97 -2.90 18.67
N LYS A 95 -19.26 -3.15 18.97
CA LYS A 95 -20.07 -2.32 19.88
C LYS A 95 -19.78 -2.63 21.36
N CYS A 96 -20.19 -3.80 21.85
CA CYS A 96 -20.08 -4.14 23.28
C CYS A 96 -18.76 -4.79 23.70
N LYS A 97 -17.81 -4.98 22.77
CA LYS A 97 -16.47 -5.57 23.01
C LYS A 97 -16.45 -7.02 23.54
N ARG A 98 -17.61 -7.65 23.75
CA ARG A 98 -17.73 -9.07 24.11
C ARG A 98 -16.97 -9.94 23.11
N LYS A 99 -16.22 -10.90 23.63
CA LYS A 99 -15.51 -11.92 22.85
C LYS A 99 -16.20 -13.26 23.01
N TRP A 100 -16.19 -14.09 21.97
CA TRP A 100 -16.68 -15.46 22.03
C TRP A 100 -16.02 -16.32 20.95
N MET A 101 -16.11 -17.63 21.12
CA MET A 101 -15.65 -18.61 20.13
C MET A 101 -16.83 -19.44 19.63
N SER A 102 -16.75 -19.91 18.39
CA SER A 102 -17.75 -20.82 17.83
C SER A 102 -17.12 -21.80 16.85
N GLY A 103 -17.41 -23.10 17.01
CA GLY A 103 -17.03 -24.15 16.06
C GLY A 103 -17.88 -24.18 14.78
N ASN A 104 -18.94 -23.36 14.71
CA ASN A 104 -19.83 -23.25 13.55
C ASN A 104 -19.55 -21.95 12.77
N SER A 105 -18.28 -21.70 12.47
CA SER A 105 -17.88 -20.53 11.67
C SER A 105 -17.68 -20.95 10.22
N TRP A 106 -18.16 -20.12 9.29
CA TRP A 106 -18.05 -20.33 7.85
C TRP A 106 -17.24 -19.21 7.20
N ALA A 107 -16.66 -19.47 6.04
CA ALA A 107 -16.06 -18.43 5.22
C ALA A 107 -17.14 -17.39 4.85
N ASN A 108 -16.78 -16.11 4.92
CA ASN A 108 -17.59 -14.97 4.50
C ASN A 108 -18.93 -14.81 5.25
N MET A 109 -19.09 -15.44 6.41
CA MET A 109 -20.28 -15.30 7.26
C MET A 109 -19.90 -14.80 8.66
N GLY A 110 -20.74 -13.93 9.21
CA GLY A 110 -20.65 -13.50 10.60
C GLY A 110 -21.64 -14.25 11.50
N GLN A 111 -21.53 -14.00 12.80
CA GLN A 111 -22.51 -14.45 13.80
C GLN A 111 -23.10 -13.26 14.51
N GLU A 112 -24.37 -13.38 14.91
CA GLU A 112 -25.04 -12.33 15.66
C GLU A 112 -24.46 -12.21 17.07
N CYS A 113 -24.12 -10.98 17.47
CA CYS A 113 -23.81 -10.71 18.85
C CYS A 113 -25.09 -10.68 19.70
N ILE A 114 -25.22 -11.62 20.63
CA ILE A 114 -26.39 -11.75 21.54
C ILE A 114 -26.76 -10.49 22.35
N LYS A 115 -25.83 -9.54 22.53
CA LYS A 115 -26.09 -8.30 23.29
C LYS A 115 -26.48 -7.13 22.39
N CYS A 116 -25.98 -7.11 21.16
CA CYS A 116 -26.11 -5.95 20.27
C CYS A 116 -26.96 -6.23 19.04
N HIS A 117 -27.31 -7.50 18.79
CA HIS A 117 -28.04 -7.97 17.61
C HIS A 117 -27.45 -7.42 16.30
N ILE A 118 -26.12 -7.40 16.22
CA ILE A 118 -25.40 -7.05 15.00
C ILE A 118 -24.63 -8.26 14.49
N ASN A 119 -24.51 -8.36 13.18
CA ASN A 119 -23.63 -9.34 12.54
C ASN A 119 -22.16 -8.99 12.82
N VAL A 120 -21.40 -9.97 13.33
CA VAL A 120 -19.99 -9.82 13.66
C VAL A 120 -19.20 -10.88 12.93
N TYR A 121 -18.22 -10.45 12.13
CA TYR A 121 -17.29 -11.35 11.45
C TYR A 121 -16.19 -11.84 12.40
N PRO A 122 -15.71 -13.08 12.24
CA PRO A 122 -14.62 -13.61 13.05
C PRO A 122 -13.31 -12.89 12.74
N GLN A 123 -12.54 -12.56 13.78
CA GLN A 123 -11.22 -11.94 13.65
C GLN A 123 -10.13 -12.97 13.31
N LYS A 124 -10.34 -14.21 13.71
CA LYS A 124 -9.50 -15.36 13.36
C LYS A 124 -10.39 -16.56 13.08
N GLN A 125 -9.96 -17.39 12.14
CA GLN A 125 -10.61 -18.65 11.84
C GLN A 125 -9.55 -19.73 11.69
N VAL A 126 -9.69 -20.81 12.45
CA VAL A 126 -8.79 -21.96 12.43
C VAL A 126 -9.55 -23.20 12.03
N ASN A 127 -8.99 -23.96 11.11
CA ASN A 127 -9.59 -25.18 10.60
C ASN A 127 -9.88 -26.14 11.77
N SER A 128 -11.10 -26.68 11.82
CA SER A 128 -11.56 -27.56 12.89
C SER A 128 -10.69 -28.80 13.09
N LYS A 129 -10.00 -29.27 12.04
CA LYS A 129 -9.02 -30.37 12.15
C LYS A 129 -7.76 -30.01 12.96
N ILE A 130 -7.28 -28.77 12.84
CA ILE A 130 -6.01 -28.34 13.45
C ILE A 130 -6.12 -28.31 14.98
N LEU A 131 -7.30 -27.99 15.53
CA LEU A 131 -7.50 -27.96 16.99
C LEU A 131 -7.71 -29.35 17.62
N ILE A 132 -7.96 -30.40 16.84
CA ILE A 132 -8.13 -31.77 17.37
C ILE A 132 -6.77 -32.50 17.41
N GLU A 133 -5.80 -32.05 16.61
CA GLU A 133 -4.48 -32.69 16.49
C GLU A 133 -3.39 -32.13 17.42
N TYR A 134 -3.68 -31.08 18.21
CA TYR A 134 -2.76 -30.54 19.21
C TYR A 134 -3.39 -30.65 20.62
N PRO A 135 -2.90 -31.57 21.49
CA PRO A 135 -3.30 -31.66 22.90
C PRO A 135 -2.76 -30.52 23.76
#